data_AF-A0A6A6ZAI7-F1
#
_entry.id   AF-A0A6A6ZAI7-F1
#
_cell.length_a   1.000
_cell.length_b   1.000
_cell.length_c   1.000
_cell.angle_alpha   90.00
_cell.angle_beta   90.00
_cell.angle_gamma   90.00
#
_symmetry.space_group_name_H-M   'P 1'
#
loop_
_entity.id
_entity.type
_entity.pdbx_description
1 polymer ?
#
loop_
_entity_poly.entity_id
_entity_poly.type
_entity_poly.pdbx_seq_one_letter_code
_entity_poly.pdbx_strand_id
1 'polypeptide(L)'
;MDRASQVLAEGVPDGIPKTYSALAAHGNVPLSTLHHCARGRRSREAKAQSQQYLAPCEENAFVEFLLHMTSLGQPVRIKYVAAIAFSATHH
;
A
#
# COMPACT_ATOMS: atom_id res chain seq x y z
N MET A 1 2.11 -5.22 -5.22
CA MET A 1 1.72 -4.70 -6.55
C MET A 1 0.21 -4.68 -6.58
N ASP A 2 -0.42 -3.53 -6.85
CA ASP A 2 -1.88 -3.44 -6.88
C ASP A 2 -2.48 -4.17 -8.10
N ARG A 3 -3.77 -4.51 -8.03
CA ARG A 3 -4.48 -5.27 -9.06
C ARG A 3 -4.42 -4.62 -10.45
N ALA A 4 -4.49 -3.29 -10.54
CA ALA A 4 -4.44 -2.60 -11.83
C ALA A 4 -3.04 -2.70 -12.46
N SER A 5 -2.00 -2.52 -11.65
CA SER A 5 -0.61 -2.71 -12.08
C SER A 5 -0.33 -4.16 -12.51
N GLN A 6 -0.88 -5.16 -11.80
CA GLN A 6 -0.79 -6.57 -12.20
C GLN A 6 -1.43 -6.80 -13.56
N VAL A 7 -2.66 -6.32 -13.77
CA VAL A 7 -3.39 -6.48 -15.03
C VAL A 7 -2.67 -5.83 -16.21
N LEU A 8 -2.03 -4.67 -16.00
CA LEU A 8 -1.19 -4.04 -17.01
C LEU A 8 0.07 -4.85 -17.34
N ALA A 9 0.65 -5.54 -16.36
CA ALA A 9 1.84 -6.37 -16.53
C ALA A 9 1.54 -7.74 -17.14
N GLU A 10 0.47 -8.40 -16.69
CA GLU A 10 0.02 -9.72 -17.14
C GLU A 10 -0.59 -9.68 -18.55
N GLY A 11 -1.28 -8.59 -18.89
CA GLY A 11 -1.94 -8.45 -20.17
C GLY A 11 -3.25 -9.25 -20.28
N VAL A 12 -3.64 -9.58 -21.52
CA VAL A 12 -4.84 -10.37 -21.83
C VAL A 12 -4.39 -11.66 -22.53
N PRO A 13 -5.07 -12.81 -22.32
CA PRO A 13 -4.78 -14.04 -23.02
C PRO A 13 -4.74 -13.91 -24.54
N ASP A 14 -3.94 -14.78 -25.16
CA ASP A 14 -3.73 -14.79 -26.62
C ASP A 14 -5.05 -14.99 -27.37
N GLY A 15 -5.25 -14.17 -28.40
CA GLY A 15 -6.48 -14.14 -29.20
C GLY A 15 -7.44 -12.99 -28.88
N ILE A 16 -7.22 -12.23 -27.79
CA ILE A 16 -8.00 -11.03 -27.46
C ILE A 16 -7.18 -9.77 -27.78
N PRO A 17 -7.77 -8.74 -28.44
CA PRO A 17 -7.09 -7.47 -28.65
C PRO A 17 -6.67 -6.83 -27.31
N LYS A 18 -5.39 -6.44 -27.21
CA LYS A 18 -4.82 -5.73 -26.04
C LYS A 18 -5.35 -4.29 -25.96
N THR A 19 -6.62 -4.17 -25.60
CA THR A 19 -7.32 -2.91 -25.39
C THR A 19 -7.57 -2.69 -23.91
N TYR A 20 -7.66 -1.43 -23.49
CA TYR A 20 -7.95 -1.10 -22.08
C TYR A 20 -9.29 -1.67 -21.60
N SER A 21 -10.29 -1.80 -22.50
CA SER A 21 -11.58 -2.42 -22.19
C SER A 21 -11.45 -3.92 -21.94
N ALA A 22 -10.70 -4.64 -22.78
CA ALA A 22 -10.41 -6.06 -22.59
C ALA A 22 -9.64 -6.31 -21.29
N LEU A 23 -8.65 -5.47 -20.98
CA LEU A 23 -7.89 -5.52 -19.72
C LEU A 23 -8.78 -5.25 -18.50
N ALA A 24 -9.66 -4.25 -18.58
CA ALA A 24 -10.60 -3.91 -17.52
C ALA A 24 -11.55 -5.08 -17.21
N ALA A 25 -12.11 -5.69 -18.27
CA ALA A 25 -13.00 -6.83 -18.16
C ALA A 25 -12.29 -8.08 -17.60
N HIS A 26 -11.09 -8.39 -18.10
CA HIS A 26 -10.30 -9.53 -17.64
C HIS A 26 -9.83 -9.37 -16.19
N GLY A 27 -9.34 -8.18 -15.85
CA GLY A 27 -8.78 -7.87 -14.54
C GLY A 27 -9.80 -7.61 -13.44
N ASN A 28 -11.07 -7.41 -13.81
CA ASN A 28 -12.13 -6.86 -12.98
C ASN A 28 -11.71 -5.52 -12.30
N VAL A 29 -11.13 -4.61 -13.10
CA VAL A 29 -10.67 -3.29 -12.64
C VAL A 29 -11.36 -2.22 -13.47
N PRO A 30 -11.85 -1.11 -12.88
CA PRO A 30 -12.44 -0.01 -13.63
C PRO A 30 -11.49 0.52 -14.71
N LEU A 31 -12.02 0.76 -15.90
CA LEU A 31 -11.27 1.26 -17.06
C LEU A 31 -10.49 2.55 -16.76
N SER A 32 -11.12 3.48 -16.03
CA SER A 32 -10.52 4.74 -15.62
C SER A 32 -9.31 4.54 -14.70
N THR A 33 -9.39 3.57 -13.78
CA THR A 33 -8.28 3.18 -12.89
C THR A 33 -7.10 2.66 -13.71
N LEU A 34 -7.34 1.75 -14.66
CA LEU A 34 -6.28 1.23 -15.54
C LEU A 34 -5.63 2.33 -16.38
N HIS A 35 -6.44 3.23 -16.95
CA HIS A 35 -5.93 4.33 -17.77
C HIS A 35 -5.06 5.30 -16.95
N HIS A 36 -5.44 5.60 -15.71
CA HIS A 36 -4.62 6.41 -14.82
C HIS A 36 -3.31 5.71 -14.44
N CYS A 37 -3.34 4.41 -14.14
CA CYS A 37 -2.15 3.63 -13.81
C CYS A 37 -1.17 3.53 -14.98
N ALA A 38 -1.67 3.28 -16.21
CA ALA A 38 -0.84 3.23 -17.42
C ALA A 38 -0.15 4.57 -17.72
N ARG A 39 -0.74 5.70 -17.28
CA ARG A 39 -0.13 7.04 -17.37
C ARG A 39 0.81 7.37 -16.21
N GLY A 40 1.18 6.38 -15.39
CA GLY A 40 2.15 6.52 -14.31
C GLY A 40 1.58 6.99 -12.96
N ARG A 41 0.24 7.07 -12.81
CA ARG A 41 -0.34 7.36 -11.49
C ARG A 41 -0.17 6.13 -10.60
N ARG A 42 0.52 6.31 -9.47
CA ARG A 42 0.63 5.26 -8.44
C ARG A 42 -0.76 4.92 -7.88
N SER A 43 -1.00 3.64 -7.61
CA SER A 43 -2.16 3.20 -6.85
C SER A 43 -2.10 3.74 -5.42
N ARG A 44 -3.25 3.72 -4.72
CA ARG A 44 -3.32 4.14 -3.31
C ARG A 44 -2.40 3.30 -2.43
N GLU A 45 -2.33 1.99 -2.67
CA GLU A 45 -1.46 1.06 -1.95
C GLU A 45 0.02 1.34 -2.22
N ALA A 46 0.42 1.47 -3.50
CA ALA A 46 1.81 1.79 -3.84
C ALA A 46 2.22 3.17 -3.31
N LYS A 47 1.29 4.14 -3.31
CA LYS A 47 1.52 5.44 -2.69
C LYS A 47 1.70 5.30 -1.18
N ALA A 48 0.82 4.58 -0.49
CA ALA A 48 0.92 4.32 0.94
C ALA A 48 2.25 3.66 1.30
N GLN A 49 2.65 2.61 0.59
CA GLN A 49 3.96 1.96 0.75
C GLN A 49 5.12 2.94 0.57
N SER A 50 5.09 3.77 -0.48
CA SER A 50 6.12 4.79 -0.71
C SER A 50 6.14 5.92 0.33
N GLN A 51 5.07 6.06 1.11
CA GLN A 51 4.90 7.05 2.16
C GLN A 51 5.03 6.44 3.55
N GLN A 52 5.39 5.16 3.67
CA GLN A 52 5.70 4.54 4.95
C GLN A 52 6.94 5.21 5.54
N TYR A 53 6.80 5.71 6.76
CA TYR A 53 7.89 6.33 7.51
C TYR A 53 8.77 5.30 8.20
N LEU A 54 8.22 4.11 8.45
CA LEU A 54 8.86 3.02 9.15
C LEU A 54 9.05 1.87 8.16
N ALA A 55 10.18 1.18 8.25
CA ALA A 55 10.33 -0.10 7.56
C ALA A 55 9.34 -1.12 8.16
N PRO A 56 8.89 -2.13 7.39
CA PRO A 56 7.91 -3.10 7.89
C PRO A 56 8.31 -3.82 9.19
N CYS A 57 9.61 -4.04 9.41
CA CYS A 57 10.12 -4.59 10.67
C CYS A 57 10.01 -3.60 11.85
N GLU A 58 10.26 -2.32 11.61
CA GLU A 58 10.13 -1.24 12.59
C GLU A 58 8.66 -1.01 12.97
N GLU A 59 7.76 -1.03 11.97
CA GLU A 59 6.31 -0.97 12.19
C GLU A 59 5.85 -2.09 13.13
N ASN A 60 6.28 -3.33 12.89
CA ASN A 60 5.91 -4.48 13.71
C ASN A 60 6.40 -4.34 15.15
N ALA A 61 7.68 -4.01 15.35
CA ALA A 61 8.24 -3.81 16.69
C ALA A 61 7.53 -2.67 17.44
N PHE A 62 7.17 -1.60 16.74
CA PHE A 62 6.45 -0.48 17.31
C PHE A 62 5.00 -0.85 17.70
N VAL A 63 4.31 -1.64 16.88
CA VAL A 63 2.96 -2.17 17.22
C VAL A 63 3.03 -3.07 18.45
N GLU A 64 4.01 -3.98 18.51
CA GLU A 64 4.23 -4.83 19.69
C GLU A 64 4.46 -4.00 20.96
N PHE A 65 5.27 -2.94 20.86
CA PHE A 65 5.48 -2.00 21.97
C PHE A 65 4.18 -1.34 22.42
N LEU A 66 3.35 -0.83 21.50
CA LEU A 66 2.06 -0.20 21.84
C LEU A 66 1.09 -1.17 22.50
N LEU A 67 1.03 -2.42 22.01
CA LEU A 67 0.23 -3.48 22.61
C LEU A 67 0.72 -3.85 24.01
N HIS A 68 2.04 -3.93 24.21
CA HIS A 68 2.65 -4.19 25.50
C HIS A 68 2.36 -3.07 26.52
N MET A 69 2.49 -1.81 26.11
CA MET A 69 2.13 -0.67 26.96
C MET A 69 0.65 -0.72 27.37
N THR A 70 -0.23 -1.15 26.46
CA THR A 70 -1.65 -1.32 26.74
C THR A 70 -1.91 -2.46 27.74
N SER A 71 -1.22 -3.59 27.61
CA SER A 71 -1.36 -4.72 28.55
C SER A 71 -0.84 -4.40 29.96
N LEU A 72 0.14 -3.51 30.06
CA LEU A 72 0.62 -2.95 31.33
C LEU A 72 -0.31 -1.88 31.94
N GLY A 73 -1.45 -1.59 31.32
CA GLY A 73 -2.40 -0.57 31.78
C GLY A 73 -1.96 0.87 31.51
N GLN A 74 -0.98 1.07 30.62
CA GLN A 74 -0.42 2.37 30.25
C GLN A 74 -0.57 2.64 28.75
N PRO A 75 -1.80 2.79 28.23
CA PRO A 75 -2.01 3.02 26.80
C PRO A 75 -1.37 4.33 26.34
N VAL A 76 -0.57 4.25 25.27
CA VAL A 76 0.07 5.41 24.65
C VAL A 76 -1.00 6.24 23.93
N ARG A 77 -1.04 7.55 24.21
CA ARG A 77 -1.97 8.46 23.55
C ARG A 77 -1.58 8.66 22.08
N ILE A 78 -2.57 8.70 21.19
CA ILE A 78 -2.36 8.83 19.73
C ILE A 78 -1.44 10.00 19.33
N LYS A 79 -1.52 11.12 20.07
CA LYS A 79 -0.68 12.31 19.84
C LYS A 79 0.82 12.09 20.00
N TYR A 80 1.24 11.04 20.72
CA TYR A 80 2.65 10.71 20.93
C TYR A 80 3.17 9.61 19.99
N VAL A 81 2.28 8.89 19.31
CA VAL A 81 2.63 7.74 18.46
C VAL A 81 3.60 8.15 17.36
N ALA A 82 3.30 9.22 16.63
CA ALA A 82 4.18 9.72 15.57
C ALA A 82 5.54 10.20 16.09
N ALA A 83 5.57 10.85 17.27
CA ALA A 83 6.82 11.32 17.87
C ALA A 83 7.72 10.17 18.34
N ILE A 84 7.13 9.12 18.94
CA ILE A 84 7.86 7.93 19.38
C ILE A 84 8.39 7.17 18.15
N ALA A 85 7.55 6.95 17.14
CA ALA A 85 7.95 6.32 15.88
C ALA A 85 9.13 7.06 15.23
N PHE A 86 9.08 8.39 15.16
CA PHE A 86 10.17 9.21 14.63
C PHE A 86 11.47 9.07 15.43
N SER A 87 11.37 9.06 16.77
CA SER A 87 12.56 8.90 17.64
C SER A 87 13.17 7.51 17.60
N ALA A 88 12.40 6.48 17.24
CA ALA A 88 12.87 5.10 17.20
C ALA A 88 13.68 4.76 15.93
N THR A 89 13.50 5.52 14.84
CA THR A 89 14.09 5.21 13.52
C THR A 89 15.16 6.18 13.06
N HIS A 90 15.22 7.39 13.61
CA HIS A 90 16.29 8.33 13.34
C HIS A 90 17.41 8.20 14.39
N HIS A 91 18.42 7.39 14.08
CA HIS A 91 19.73 7.36 14.75
C HIS A 91 20.76 8.22 13.99
#